data_AF-A0A950K7I3-F1
#
_entry.id   AF-A0A950K7I3-F1
#
_cell.length_a   1.000
_cell.length_b   1.000
_cell.length_c   1.000
_cell.angle_alpha   90.00
_cell.angle_beta   90.00
_cell.angle_gamma   90.00
#
_symmetry.space_group_name_H-M   'P 1'
#
loop_
_entity.id
_entity.type
_entity.pdbx_description
1 polymer ?
#
loop_
_entity_poly.entity_id
_entity_poly.type
_entity_poly.pdbx_seq_one_letter_code
_entity_poly.pdbx_strand_id
1 'polypeptide(L)'
;MMILLLAFLSALAPQDTRIVGRTEKSEYNAALAKFKEAEGLLESDPAGAIDRLTEILSNSKIRVLECSIRIEQRPAEYTDPYLFLPYQARGTARVNQSKRLTGEAAQRMMAAAIEDFNESIKRNVAPSGDLLKAAQARLAKLKEDVTGPSPVKADPVAKFRERWDPMLRERRYKTARGLLESEGQELTDEQRKGFVASAEQQCRDFLVKEVSDFRPRFISALNNGLD
;
A
#
# COMPACT_ATOMS: atom_id res chain seq x y z
N MET A 1 -17.65 -43.94 26.31
CA MET A 1 -16.68 -43.24 25.45
C MET A 1 -17.05 -43.51 24.00
N MET A 2 -17.82 -42.65 23.32
CA MET A 2 -17.87 -42.57 21.85
C MET A 2 -18.70 -41.36 21.38
N ILE A 3 -17.99 -40.41 20.77
CA ILE A 3 -18.30 -39.66 19.54
C ILE A 3 -19.68 -39.00 19.43
N LEU A 4 -19.69 -37.67 19.53
CA LEU A 4 -20.67 -36.81 18.85
C LEU A 4 -19.94 -35.66 18.13
N LEU A 5 -19.22 -35.98 17.06
CA LEU A 5 -18.79 -35.01 16.06
C LEU A 5 -19.97 -34.79 15.10
N LEU A 6 -20.90 -33.91 15.47
CA LEU A 6 -21.91 -33.43 14.54
C LEU A 6 -21.27 -32.35 13.66
N ALA A 7 -21.14 -32.69 12.39
CA ALA A 7 -20.54 -31.89 11.36
C ALA A 7 -21.28 -30.56 11.16
N PHE A 8 -20.51 -29.47 11.22
CA PHE A 8 -20.85 -28.16 10.67
C PHE A 8 -20.92 -28.27 9.14
N LEU A 9 -22.00 -28.85 8.59
CA LEU A 9 -22.40 -28.59 7.21
C LEU A 9 -23.19 -27.27 7.21
N SER A 10 -22.47 -26.15 7.26
CA SER A 10 -23.08 -24.84 6.96
C SER A 10 -23.52 -24.88 5.50
N ALA A 11 -24.83 -24.72 5.31
CA ALA A 11 -25.50 -24.66 4.03
C ALA A 11 -24.77 -23.71 3.07
N LEU A 12 -24.17 -24.25 2.00
CA LEU A 12 -23.94 -23.47 0.79
C LEU A 12 -25.31 -23.08 0.26
N ALA A 13 -25.79 -21.89 0.61
CA ALA A 13 -26.93 -21.29 -0.06
C ALA A 13 -26.63 -21.32 -1.56
N PRO A 14 -27.52 -21.87 -2.40
CA PRO A 14 -27.29 -21.91 -3.84
C PRO A 14 -27.15 -20.47 -4.32
N GLN A 15 -25.96 -20.10 -4.82
CA GLN A 15 -25.82 -18.84 -5.51
C GLN A 15 -26.66 -18.89 -6.78
N ASP A 16 -27.50 -17.88 -6.97
CA ASP A 16 -28.32 -17.74 -8.18
C ASP A 16 -27.46 -17.93 -9.42
N THR A 17 -27.81 -18.92 -10.26
CA THR A 17 -27.14 -19.12 -11.54
C THR A 17 -27.84 -18.30 -12.60
N ARG A 18 -27.12 -17.37 -13.23
CA ARG A 18 -27.60 -16.49 -14.29
C ARG A 18 -27.09 -16.95 -15.65
N ILE A 19 -27.94 -16.85 -16.66
CA ILE A 19 -27.58 -17.18 -18.03
C ILE A 19 -27.22 -15.88 -18.75
N VAL A 20 -26.05 -15.85 -19.37
CA VAL A 20 -25.60 -14.79 -20.27
C VAL A 20 -25.91 -15.23 -21.70
N GLY A 21 -26.65 -14.40 -22.42
CA GLY A 21 -27.06 -14.69 -23.79
C GLY A 21 -25.89 -14.68 -24.76
N ARG A 22 -26.04 -15.40 -25.87
CA ARG A 22 -25.01 -15.52 -26.92
C ARG A 22 -24.53 -14.17 -27.47
N THR A 23 -25.38 -13.14 -27.49
CA THR A 23 -25.04 -11.79 -27.98
C THR A 23 -24.01 -11.08 -27.12
N GLU A 24 -23.90 -11.45 -25.84
CA GLU A 24 -22.98 -10.83 -24.88
C GLU A 24 -21.75 -11.73 -24.60
N LYS A 25 -21.70 -12.92 -25.22
CA LYS A 25 -20.68 -13.95 -24.98
C LYS A 25 -19.25 -13.44 -25.09
N SER A 26 -18.92 -12.62 -26.10
CA SER A 26 -17.55 -12.14 -26.30
C SER A 26 -17.05 -11.31 -25.11
N GLU A 27 -17.89 -10.40 -24.62
CA GLU A 27 -17.60 -9.52 -23.50
C GLU A 27 -17.45 -10.33 -22.20
N TYR A 28 -18.35 -11.26 -21.93
CA TYR A 28 -18.28 -12.09 -20.71
C TYR A 28 -17.15 -13.11 -20.75
N ASN A 29 -16.83 -13.70 -21.91
CA ASN A 29 -15.67 -14.59 -22.03
C ASN A 29 -14.36 -13.82 -21.75
N ALA A 30 -14.24 -12.60 -22.27
CA ALA A 30 -13.08 -11.75 -21.99
C ALA A 30 -13.01 -11.34 -20.51
N ALA A 31 -14.15 -10.99 -19.90
CA ALA A 31 -14.23 -10.68 -18.48
C ALA A 31 -13.87 -11.89 -17.60
N LEU A 32 -14.36 -13.08 -17.94
CA LEU A 32 -14.04 -14.32 -17.21
C LEU A 32 -12.55 -14.69 -17.32
N ALA A 33 -11.94 -14.50 -18.48
CA ALA A 33 -10.50 -14.70 -18.64
C ALA A 33 -9.70 -13.76 -17.73
N LYS A 34 -10.01 -12.46 -17.74
CA LYS A 34 -9.38 -11.47 -16.86
C LYS A 34 -9.64 -11.73 -15.38
N PHE A 35 -10.83 -12.22 -15.04
CA PHE A 35 -11.18 -12.56 -13.67
C PHE A 35 -10.35 -13.74 -13.16
N LYS A 36 -10.21 -14.81 -13.96
CA LYS A 36 -9.33 -15.94 -13.65
C LYS A 36 -7.88 -15.53 -13.45
N GLU A 37 -7.38 -14.64 -14.30
CA GLU A 37 -6.04 -14.06 -14.13
C GLU A 37 -5.94 -13.30 -12.81
N ALA A 38 -6.94 -12.47 -12.48
CA ALA A 38 -6.96 -11.71 -11.24
C ALA A 38 -7.02 -12.61 -10.00
N GLU A 39 -7.77 -13.71 -10.04
CA GLU A 39 -7.82 -14.72 -8.97
C GLU A 39 -6.43 -15.31 -8.68
N GLY A 40 -5.65 -15.59 -9.72
CA GLY A 40 -4.26 -16.05 -9.58
C GLY A 40 -3.30 -15.00 -9.00
N LEU A 41 -3.68 -13.73 -8.97
CA LEU A 41 -2.86 -12.61 -8.49
C LEU A 41 -3.24 -12.12 -7.08
N LEU A 42 -4.38 -12.56 -6.53
CA LEU A 42 -4.93 -12.03 -5.27
C LEU A 42 -3.94 -11.99 -4.09
N GLU A 43 -3.04 -12.98 -4.02
CA GLU A 43 -2.04 -13.09 -2.95
C GLU A 43 -0.66 -12.61 -3.39
N SER A 44 -0.24 -12.92 -4.62
CA SER A 44 1.10 -12.69 -5.15
C SER A 44 1.30 -11.23 -5.61
N ASP A 45 0.35 -10.69 -6.37
CA ASP A 45 0.30 -9.30 -6.83
C ASP A 45 -1.10 -8.70 -6.67
N PRO A 46 -1.46 -8.29 -5.43
CA PRO A 46 -2.77 -7.72 -5.15
C PRO A 46 -3.04 -6.42 -5.90
N ALA A 47 -2.00 -5.64 -6.26
CA ALA A 47 -2.17 -4.41 -7.04
C ALA A 47 -2.60 -4.75 -8.48
N GLY A 48 -1.91 -5.67 -9.15
CA GLY A 48 -2.31 -6.15 -10.48
C GLY A 48 -3.70 -6.81 -10.49
N ALA A 49 -4.07 -7.51 -9.42
CA ALA A 49 -5.43 -8.04 -9.26
C ALA A 49 -6.48 -6.93 -9.18
N ILE A 50 -6.22 -5.86 -8.40
CA ILE A 50 -7.13 -4.70 -8.26
C ILE A 50 -7.37 -4.03 -9.62
N ASP A 51 -6.33 -3.85 -10.42
CA ASP A 51 -6.42 -3.18 -11.72
C ASP A 51 -7.31 -3.96 -12.69
N ARG A 52 -7.08 -5.28 -12.82
CA ARG A 52 -7.88 -6.17 -13.68
C ARG A 52 -9.34 -6.21 -13.25
N LEU A 53 -9.59 -6.34 -11.95
CA LEU A 53 -10.95 -6.38 -11.42
C LEU A 53 -11.65 -5.03 -11.58
N THR A 54 -10.93 -3.92 -11.46
CA THR A 54 -11.48 -2.59 -11.72
C THR A 54 -11.85 -2.43 -13.18
N GLU A 55 -11.03 -2.91 -14.11
CA GLU A 55 -11.35 -2.87 -15.54
C GLU A 55 -12.65 -3.63 -15.86
N ILE A 56 -12.83 -4.82 -15.27
CA ILE A 56 -14.08 -5.60 -15.40
C ILE A 56 -15.27 -4.80 -14.87
N LEU A 57 -15.14 -4.24 -13.66
CA LEU A 57 -16.21 -3.51 -12.97
C LEU A 57 -16.54 -2.16 -13.62
N SER A 58 -15.61 -1.57 -14.36
CA SER A 58 -15.82 -0.33 -15.12
C SER A 58 -16.43 -0.59 -16.51
N ASN A 59 -16.50 -1.83 -16.98
CA ASN A 59 -17.10 -2.16 -18.27
C ASN A 59 -18.64 -2.21 -18.17
N SER A 60 -19.31 -1.19 -18.71
CA SER A 60 -20.78 -1.06 -18.69
C SER A 60 -21.55 -2.15 -19.46
N LYS A 61 -20.85 -2.96 -20.27
CA LYS A 61 -21.43 -4.12 -20.95
C LYS A 61 -21.57 -5.34 -20.02
N ILE A 62 -20.82 -5.39 -18.91
CA ILE A 62 -20.88 -6.48 -17.94
C ILE A 62 -21.89 -6.10 -16.85
N ARG A 63 -23.10 -6.65 -16.95
CA ARG A 63 -24.23 -6.30 -16.06
C ARG A 63 -24.52 -7.34 -14.99
N VAL A 64 -24.23 -8.60 -15.30
CA VAL A 64 -24.40 -9.76 -14.43
C VAL A 64 -23.09 -9.95 -13.66
N LEU A 65 -23.11 -9.61 -12.38
CA LEU A 65 -21.97 -9.61 -11.47
C LEU A 65 -22.38 -10.27 -10.16
N GLU A 66 -21.40 -10.78 -9.39
CA GLU A 66 -21.59 -11.34 -8.04
C GLU A 66 -22.56 -12.54 -8.01
N CYS A 67 -22.43 -13.46 -8.96
CA CYS A 67 -23.25 -14.66 -9.02
C CYS A 67 -22.57 -15.79 -9.80
N SER A 68 -23.20 -16.97 -9.82
CA SER A 68 -22.81 -18.04 -10.73
C SER A 68 -23.32 -17.72 -12.13
N ILE A 69 -22.47 -17.77 -13.15
CA ILE A 69 -22.87 -17.49 -14.54
C ILE A 69 -22.65 -18.69 -15.46
N ARG A 70 -23.57 -18.87 -16.42
CA ARG A 70 -23.41 -19.75 -17.57
C ARG A 70 -23.53 -18.94 -18.84
N ILE A 71 -22.61 -19.12 -19.78
CA ILE A 71 -22.60 -18.37 -21.04
C ILE A 71 -23.08 -19.28 -22.16
N GLU A 72 -24.11 -18.86 -22.89
CA GLU A 72 -24.58 -19.56 -24.07
C GLU A 72 -23.55 -19.48 -25.22
N GLN A 73 -22.99 -20.63 -25.60
CA GLN A 73 -22.00 -20.75 -26.68
C GLN A 73 -22.66 -20.93 -28.05
N ARG A 74 -23.70 -21.76 -28.10
CA ARG A 74 -24.58 -22.03 -29.26
C ARG A 74 -26.02 -22.20 -28.74
N PRO A 75 -27.06 -22.21 -29.60
CA PRO A 75 -28.43 -22.42 -29.13
C PRO A 75 -28.54 -23.66 -28.23
N ALA A 76 -28.96 -23.43 -26.98
CA ALA A 76 -29.07 -24.47 -25.93
C ALA A 76 -27.75 -25.16 -25.50
N GLU A 77 -26.58 -24.64 -25.91
CA GLU A 77 -25.25 -25.11 -25.49
C GLU A 77 -24.62 -24.06 -24.57
N TYR A 78 -24.39 -24.41 -23.31
CA TYR A 78 -23.90 -23.48 -22.28
C TYR A 78 -22.58 -23.92 -21.69
N THR A 79 -21.76 -22.97 -21.23
CA THR A 79 -20.60 -23.28 -20.39
C THR A 79 -21.02 -23.93 -19.07
N ASP A 80 -20.04 -24.54 -18.42
CA ASP A 80 -20.16 -24.87 -17.00
C ASP A 80 -20.42 -23.60 -16.17
N PRO A 81 -21.15 -23.72 -15.05
CA PRO A 81 -21.35 -22.62 -14.12
C PRO A 81 -20.00 -22.12 -13.60
N TYR A 82 -19.81 -20.80 -13.64
CA TYR A 82 -18.62 -20.15 -13.12
C TYR A 82 -18.98 -19.14 -12.03
N LEU A 83 -18.29 -19.21 -10.89
CA LEU A 83 -18.49 -18.30 -9.77
C LEU A 83 -17.84 -16.94 -10.07
N PHE A 84 -18.63 -15.94 -10.46
CA PHE A 84 -18.13 -14.65 -10.93
C PHE A 84 -18.40 -13.55 -9.89
N LEU A 85 -17.43 -13.34 -8.98
CA LEU A 85 -17.52 -12.45 -7.82
C LEU A 85 -16.46 -11.32 -7.85
N PRO A 86 -16.49 -10.42 -8.84
CA PRO A 86 -15.45 -9.40 -9.03
C PRO A 86 -15.33 -8.36 -7.90
N TYR A 87 -16.43 -7.95 -7.26
CA TYR A 87 -16.36 -7.08 -6.08
C TYR A 87 -15.76 -7.83 -4.89
N GLN A 88 -16.23 -9.05 -4.58
CA GLN A 88 -15.66 -9.82 -3.46
C GLN A 88 -14.16 -10.08 -3.65
N ALA A 89 -13.75 -10.46 -4.87
CA ALA A 89 -12.34 -10.67 -5.20
C ALA A 89 -11.54 -9.37 -5.07
N ARG A 90 -12.08 -8.23 -5.52
CA ARG A 90 -11.37 -6.94 -5.45
C ARG A 90 -11.24 -6.45 -4.01
N GLY A 91 -12.26 -6.65 -3.19
CA GLY A 91 -12.20 -6.40 -1.75
C GLY A 91 -11.10 -7.24 -1.10
N THR A 92 -10.99 -8.52 -1.46
CA THR A 92 -9.92 -9.41 -0.98
C THR A 92 -8.53 -8.93 -1.40
N ALA A 93 -8.37 -8.53 -2.67
CA ALA A 93 -7.13 -7.97 -3.18
C ALA A 93 -6.75 -6.68 -2.43
N ARG A 94 -7.71 -5.79 -2.16
CA ARG A 94 -7.49 -4.55 -1.38
C ARG A 94 -7.09 -4.83 0.07
N VAL A 95 -7.69 -5.84 0.71
CA VAL A 95 -7.26 -6.30 2.04
C VAL A 95 -5.81 -6.79 1.99
N ASN A 96 -5.44 -7.60 0.99
CA ASN A 96 -4.08 -8.09 0.83
C ASN A 96 -3.08 -6.97 0.53
N GLN A 97 -3.46 -6.00 -0.31
CA GLN A 97 -2.65 -4.83 -0.60
C GLN A 97 -2.44 -3.95 0.65
N SER A 98 -3.47 -3.77 1.48
CA SER A 98 -3.34 -3.00 2.73
C SER A 98 -2.31 -3.59 3.69
N LYS A 99 -2.09 -4.91 3.68
CA LYS A 99 -1.08 -5.58 4.52
C LYS A 99 0.34 -5.20 4.13
N ARG A 100 0.53 -4.74 2.89
CA ARG A 100 1.81 -4.29 2.31
C ARG A 100 2.04 -2.79 2.45
N LEU A 101 1.05 -2.05 2.95
CA LEU A 101 1.06 -0.59 3.10
C LEU A 101 1.00 -0.21 4.58
N THR A 102 1.30 1.06 4.88
CA THR A 102 1.23 1.62 6.24
C THR A 102 0.43 2.92 6.26
N GLY A 103 0.03 3.33 7.47
CA GLY A 103 -0.64 4.61 7.72
C GLY A 103 -1.90 4.83 6.89
N GLU A 104 -2.05 6.04 6.37
CA GLU A 104 -3.24 6.46 5.62
C GLU A 104 -3.47 5.62 4.35
N ALA A 105 -2.41 5.20 3.67
CA ALA A 105 -2.53 4.37 2.46
C ALA A 105 -3.17 3.01 2.76
N ALA A 106 -2.79 2.38 3.87
CA ALA A 106 -3.40 1.13 4.34
C ALA A 106 -4.87 1.34 4.74
N GLN A 107 -5.18 2.45 5.41
CA GLN A 107 -6.57 2.79 5.79
C GLN A 107 -7.46 3.01 4.56
N ARG A 108 -7.00 3.76 3.56
CA ARG A 108 -7.74 3.99 2.31
C ARG A 108 -8.01 2.69 1.57
N MET A 109 -7.02 1.79 1.49
CA MET A 109 -7.23 0.47 0.89
C MET A 109 -8.26 -0.38 1.64
N MET A 110 -8.22 -0.36 2.97
CA MET A 110 -9.20 -1.09 3.79
C MET A 110 -10.62 -0.51 3.68
N ALA A 111 -10.75 0.82 3.62
CA ALA A 111 -12.04 1.48 3.39
C ALA A 111 -12.64 1.10 2.03
N ALA A 112 -11.82 1.09 0.98
CA ALA A 112 -12.24 0.66 -0.35
C ALA A 112 -12.59 -0.85 -0.40
N ALA A 113 -11.92 -1.69 0.41
CA ALA A 113 -12.30 -3.10 0.53
C ALA A 113 -13.68 -3.27 1.17
N ILE A 114 -14.00 -2.47 2.20
CA ILE A 114 -15.31 -2.44 2.84
C ILE A 114 -16.42 -2.06 1.85
N GLU A 115 -16.18 -1.08 0.98
CA GLU A 115 -17.13 -0.71 -0.08
C GLU A 115 -17.41 -1.87 -1.03
N ASP A 116 -16.37 -2.59 -1.47
CA ASP A 116 -16.50 -3.76 -2.34
C ASP A 116 -17.29 -4.89 -1.67
N PHE A 117 -17.02 -5.21 -0.40
CA PHE A 117 -17.76 -6.25 0.32
C PHE A 117 -19.22 -5.85 0.55
N ASN A 118 -19.50 -4.58 0.83
CA ASN A 118 -20.87 -4.10 0.91
C ASN A 118 -21.61 -4.27 -0.43
N GLU A 119 -20.96 -3.98 -1.56
CA GLU A 119 -21.57 -4.14 -2.88
C GLU A 119 -21.84 -5.63 -3.19
N SER A 120 -20.93 -6.52 -2.79
CA SER A 120 -21.12 -7.97 -2.88
C SER A 120 -22.30 -8.46 -2.03
N ILE A 121 -22.46 -7.95 -0.79
CA ILE A 121 -23.60 -8.28 0.08
C ILE A 121 -24.93 -7.78 -0.51
N LYS A 122 -24.97 -6.56 -1.06
CA LYS A 122 -26.16 -6.04 -1.76
C LYS A 122 -26.60 -6.93 -2.93
N ARG A 123 -25.68 -7.71 -3.48
CA ARG A 123 -25.90 -8.67 -4.57
C ARG A 123 -26.10 -10.10 -4.06
N ASN A 124 -26.42 -10.27 -2.78
CA ASN A 124 -26.75 -11.54 -2.12
C ASN A 124 -25.59 -12.54 -1.98
N VAL A 125 -24.34 -12.08 -2.01
CA VAL A 125 -23.18 -12.93 -1.71
C VAL A 125 -22.96 -12.99 -0.21
N ALA A 126 -23.72 -13.86 0.46
CA ALA A 126 -23.71 -14.00 1.92
C ALA A 126 -22.32 -14.18 2.55
N PRO A 127 -21.37 -14.94 1.97
CA PRO A 127 -20.02 -15.09 2.53
C PRO A 127 -19.24 -13.76 2.68
N SER A 128 -19.60 -12.72 1.93
CA SER A 128 -19.00 -11.39 2.05
C SER A 128 -19.31 -10.71 3.39
N GLY A 129 -20.32 -11.17 4.13
CA GLY A 129 -20.66 -10.65 5.46
C GLY A 129 -19.55 -10.81 6.49
N ASP A 130 -18.88 -11.96 6.53
CA ASP A 130 -17.78 -12.20 7.47
C ASP A 130 -16.50 -11.48 7.04
N LEU A 131 -16.25 -11.40 5.72
CA LEU A 131 -15.16 -10.60 5.15
C LEU A 131 -15.32 -9.11 5.48
N LEU A 132 -16.55 -8.58 5.39
CA LEU A 132 -16.87 -7.20 5.76
C LEU A 132 -16.56 -6.94 7.23
N LYS A 133 -17.03 -7.80 8.15
CA LYS A 133 -16.75 -7.66 9.58
C LYS A 133 -15.25 -7.67 9.87
N ALA A 134 -14.51 -8.59 9.25
CA ALA A 134 -13.07 -8.67 9.40
C ALA A 134 -12.35 -7.40 8.88
N ALA A 135 -12.78 -6.87 7.74
CA ALA A 135 -12.24 -5.64 7.17
C ALA A 135 -12.54 -4.41 8.06
N GLN A 136 -13.77 -4.29 8.58
CA GLN A 136 -14.16 -3.22 9.51
C GLN A 136 -13.33 -3.27 10.80
N ALA A 137 -13.18 -4.46 11.40
CA ALA A 137 -12.35 -4.64 12.59
C ALA A 137 -10.89 -4.27 12.33
N ARG A 138 -10.35 -4.60 11.15
CA ARG A 138 -8.98 -4.22 10.77
C ARG A 138 -8.84 -2.72 10.53
N LEU A 139 -9.82 -2.07 9.91
CA LEU A 139 -9.80 -0.62 9.75
C LEU A 139 -9.84 0.11 11.10
N ALA A 140 -10.64 -0.38 12.05
CA ALA A 140 -10.69 0.18 13.41
C ALA A 140 -9.31 0.11 14.08
N LYS A 141 -8.64 -1.04 14.02
CA LYS A 141 -7.26 -1.20 14.52
C LYS A 141 -6.28 -0.26 13.83
N LEU A 142 -6.32 -0.17 12.50
CA LEU A 142 -5.45 0.74 11.75
C LEU A 142 -5.69 2.22 12.08
N LYS A 143 -6.89 2.59 12.54
CA LYS A 143 -7.19 3.95 13.01
C LYS A 143 -6.66 4.18 14.42
N GLU A 144 -6.84 3.23 15.33
CA GLU A 144 -6.26 3.26 16.68
C GLU A 144 -4.73 3.32 16.66
N ASP A 145 -4.08 2.60 15.74
CA ASP A 145 -2.63 2.65 15.54
C ASP A 145 -2.13 4.05 15.08
N VAL A 146 -3.02 4.87 14.52
CA VAL A 146 -2.71 6.24 14.06
C VAL A 146 -3.13 7.31 15.08
N THR A 147 -4.14 7.06 15.93
CA THR A 147 -4.64 8.00 16.94
C THR A 147 -4.13 7.74 18.36
N GLY A 148 -3.61 6.55 18.66
CA GLY A 148 -2.87 6.30 19.88
C GLY A 148 -1.47 6.94 19.80
N PRO A 149 -0.89 7.40 20.91
CA PRO A 149 0.55 7.63 20.99
C PRO A 149 1.25 6.26 20.95
N SER A 150 1.17 5.57 19.82
CA SER A 150 1.99 4.39 19.60
C SER A 150 3.42 4.88 19.47
N PRO A 151 4.39 4.25 20.15
CA PRO A 151 5.77 4.62 20.01
C PRO A 151 6.10 4.32 18.55
N VAL A 152 6.17 5.37 17.73
CA VAL A 152 7.09 5.38 16.60
C VAL A 152 8.36 4.83 17.23
N LYS A 153 8.80 3.63 16.83
CA LYS A 153 10.22 3.29 17.00
C LYS A 153 10.88 4.43 16.27
N ALA A 154 11.28 5.46 17.03
CA ALA A 154 11.71 6.74 16.51
C ALA A 154 12.70 6.37 15.43
N ASP A 155 12.39 6.72 14.18
CA ASP A 155 13.27 6.39 13.07
C ASP A 155 14.66 6.84 13.54
N PRO A 156 15.63 5.92 13.72
CA PRO A 156 16.90 6.26 14.33
C PRO A 156 17.57 7.38 13.53
N VAL A 157 17.25 7.50 12.24
CA VAL A 157 17.64 8.63 11.38
C VAL A 157 16.97 9.94 11.80
N ALA A 158 15.67 9.95 12.09
CA ALA A 158 14.94 11.15 12.51
C ALA A 158 15.44 11.68 13.85
N LYS A 159 15.59 10.79 14.85
CA LYS A 159 16.14 11.14 16.15
C LYS A 159 17.59 11.64 16.05
N PHE A 160 18.40 11.01 15.19
CA PHE A 160 19.77 11.45 14.95
C PHE A 160 19.81 12.82 14.25
N ARG A 161 18.91 13.08 13.28
CA ARG A 161 18.80 14.36 12.57
C ARG A 161 18.51 15.55 13.48
N GLU A 162 17.66 15.36 14.50
CA GLU A 162 17.35 16.42 15.48
C GLU A 162 18.60 17.01 16.13
N ARG A 163 19.63 16.19 16.36
CA ARG A 163 20.91 16.63 16.95
C ARG A 163 21.96 17.00 15.91
N TRP A 164 21.92 16.34 14.75
CA TRP A 164 22.87 16.51 13.66
C TRP A 164 22.67 17.83 12.90
N ASP A 165 21.44 18.16 12.51
CA ASP A 165 21.15 19.33 11.68
C ASP A 165 21.54 20.67 12.34
N PRO A 166 21.31 20.89 13.66
CA PRO A 166 21.82 22.08 14.34
C PRO A 166 23.34 22.22 14.26
N MET A 167 24.10 21.11 14.39
CA MET A 167 25.56 21.16 14.33
C MET A 167 26.07 21.57 12.95
N LEU A 168 25.43 21.09 11.88
CA LEU A 168 25.78 21.51 10.52
C LEU A 168 25.42 22.97 10.27
N ARG A 169 24.26 23.43 10.76
CA ARG A 169 23.84 24.84 10.67
C ARG A 169 24.79 25.78 11.40
N GLU A 170 25.28 25.35 12.57
CA GLU A 170 26.29 26.05 13.37
C GLU A 170 27.72 25.90 12.82
N ARG A 171 27.92 25.23 11.68
CA ARG A 171 29.22 24.98 11.04
C ARG A 171 30.19 24.17 11.90
N ARG A 172 29.67 23.38 12.84
CA ARG A 172 30.44 22.54 13.76
C ARG A 172 30.72 21.15 13.18
N TYR A 173 31.31 21.11 11.98
CA TYR A 173 31.49 19.87 11.20
C TYR A 173 32.32 18.80 11.94
N LYS A 174 33.36 19.20 12.69
CA LYS A 174 34.15 18.27 13.51
C LYS A 174 33.34 17.65 14.65
N THR A 175 32.48 18.45 15.28
CA THR A 175 31.58 17.96 16.35
C THR A 175 30.50 17.04 15.79
N ALA A 176 29.93 17.38 14.62
CA ALA A 176 28.98 16.52 13.93
C ALA A 176 29.59 15.15 13.62
N ARG A 177 30.83 15.10 13.10
CA ARG A 177 31.53 13.83 12.86
C ARG A 177 31.72 12.99 14.13
N GLY A 178 32.09 13.63 15.25
CA GLY A 178 32.19 12.95 16.55
C GLY A 178 30.86 12.37 17.04
N LEU A 179 29.73 13.06 16.78
CA LEU A 179 28.39 12.56 17.09
C LEU A 179 28.05 11.28 16.31
N LEU A 180 28.50 11.18 15.06
CA LEU A 180 28.30 9.98 14.24
C LEU A 180 29.05 8.76 14.78
N GLU A 181 30.24 8.97 15.34
CA GLU A 181 31.05 7.91 15.96
C GLU A 181 30.45 7.44 17.31
N SER A 182 29.88 8.36 18.08
CA SER A 182 29.31 8.05 19.40
C SER A 182 27.86 7.55 19.36
N GLU A 183 27.01 8.15 18.52
CA GLU A 183 25.55 7.92 18.49
C GLU A 183 25.06 7.34 17.17
N GLY A 184 25.91 7.25 16.14
CA GLY A 184 25.56 6.67 14.84
C GLY A 184 25.58 5.14 14.81
N GLN A 185 25.72 4.45 15.95
CA GLN A 185 25.75 2.98 16.02
C GLN A 185 24.41 2.35 15.61
N GLU A 186 23.30 3.04 15.86
CA GLU A 186 21.94 2.62 15.49
C GLU A 186 21.60 2.82 14.00
N LEU A 187 22.46 3.52 13.25
CA LEU A 187 22.31 3.75 11.81
C LEU A 187 22.91 2.59 11.00
N THR A 188 22.43 2.37 9.77
CA THR A 188 23.08 1.43 8.84
C THR A 188 24.41 2.01 8.31
N ASP A 189 25.27 1.15 7.77
CA ASP A 189 26.54 1.60 7.16
C ASP A 189 26.33 2.57 5.98
N GLU A 190 25.31 2.32 5.16
CA GLU A 190 24.93 3.22 4.06
C GLU A 190 24.48 4.58 4.58
N GLN A 191 23.68 4.61 5.65
CA GLN A 191 23.21 5.85 6.27
C GLN A 191 24.37 6.63 6.89
N ARG A 192 25.27 5.96 7.62
CA ARG A 192 26.48 6.58 8.17
C ARG A 192 27.34 7.21 7.08
N LYS A 193 27.60 6.49 6.00
CA LYS A 193 28.35 7.01 4.84
C LYS A 193 27.67 8.23 4.22
N GLY A 194 26.33 8.21 4.10
CA GLY A 194 25.55 9.34 3.60
C GLY A 194 25.71 10.61 4.45
N PHE A 195 25.64 10.48 5.78
CA PHE A 195 25.86 11.60 6.70
C PHE A 195 27.29 12.14 6.65
N VAL A 196 28.31 11.27 6.59
CA VAL A 196 29.71 11.68 6.43
C VAL A 196 29.90 12.46 5.13
N ALA A 197 29.42 11.92 4.01
CA ALA A 197 29.54 12.57 2.70
C ALA A 197 28.86 13.95 2.69
N SER A 198 27.66 14.05 3.30
CA SER A 198 26.94 15.32 3.43
C SER A 198 27.69 16.35 4.27
N ALA A 199 28.21 15.97 5.44
CA ALA A 199 29.01 16.86 6.28
C ALA A 199 30.30 17.33 5.60
N GLU A 200 31.00 16.43 4.92
CA GLU A 200 32.22 16.76 4.18
C GLU A 200 31.93 17.73 3.02
N GLN A 201 30.83 17.50 2.30
CA GLN A 201 30.44 18.40 1.22
C GLN A 201 30.11 19.80 1.75
N GLN A 202 29.28 19.91 2.79
CA GLN A 202 28.95 21.20 3.38
C GLN A 202 30.16 21.93 3.97
N CYS A 203 31.11 21.20 4.55
CA CYS A 203 32.38 21.75 5.03
C CYS A 203 33.22 22.30 3.88
N ARG A 204 33.34 21.56 2.77
CA ARG A 204 34.05 22.02 1.57
C ARG A 204 33.40 23.28 0.98
N ASP A 205 32.09 23.28 0.82
CA ASP A 205 31.34 24.43 0.29
C ASP A 205 31.52 25.66 1.19
N PHE A 206 31.51 25.46 2.51
CA PHE A 206 31.78 26.51 3.48
C PHE A 206 33.21 27.09 3.35
N LEU A 207 34.23 26.24 3.27
CA LEU A 207 35.62 26.67 3.12
C LEU A 207 35.85 27.42 1.80
N VAL A 208 35.27 26.93 0.69
CA VAL A 208 35.32 27.60 -0.60
C VAL A 208 34.70 29.00 -0.50
N LYS A 209 33.54 29.12 0.16
CA LYS A 209 32.88 30.40 0.38
C LYS A 209 33.72 31.34 1.23
N GLU A 210 34.23 30.90 2.37
CA GLU A 210 35.06 31.75 3.23
C GLU A 210 36.35 32.21 2.54
N VAL A 211 37.01 31.35 1.75
CA VAL A 211 38.19 31.74 0.95
C VAL A 211 37.81 32.77 -0.11
N SER A 212 36.68 32.57 -0.79
CA SER A 212 36.15 33.51 -1.79
C SER A 212 35.80 34.86 -1.16
N ASP A 213 35.20 34.87 0.03
CA ASP A 213 34.78 36.09 0.74
C ASP A 213 35.96 36.79 1.44
N PHE A 214 36.98 36.03 1.85
CA PHE A 214 38.17 36.57 2.50
C PHE A 214 38.97 37.46 1.56
N ARG A 215 39.17 37.04 0.30
CA ARG A 215 40.03 37.78 -0.64
C ARG A 215 39.56 39.23 -0.90
N PRO A 216 38.26 39.49 -1.17
CA PRO A 216 37.73 40.85 -1.28
C PRO A 216 37.81 41.63 0.03
N ARG A 217 37.49 41.01 1.18
CA ARG A 217 37.56 41.66 2.51
C ARG A 217 38.98 42.08 2.85
N PHE A 218 39.96 41.21 2.57
CA PHE A 218 41.37 41.47 2.79
C PHE A 218 41.89 42.61 1.92
N ILE A 219 41.55 42.62 0.62
CA ILE A 219 41.90 43.73 -0.29
C ILE A 219 41.22 45.03 0.16
N SER A 220 39.95 44.99 0.57
CA SER A 220 39.24 46.16 1.08
C SER A 220 39.85 46.70 2.38
N ALA A 221 40.27 45.84 3.30
CA ALA A 221 40.93 46.25 4.54
C ALA A 221 42.30 46.88 4.28
N LEU A 222 43.07 46.33 3.33
CA LEU A 222 44.35 46.92 2.91
C LEU A 222 44.17 48.30 2.25
N ASN A 223 43.09 48.51 1.49
CA ASN A 223 42.84 49.78 0.80
C ASN A 223 42.26 50.88 1.71
N ASN A 224 41.57 50.53 2.79
CA ASN A 224 40.88 51.49 3.66
C ASN A 224 41.66 51.86 4.93
N GLY A 225 42.88 51.33 5.11
CA GLY A 225 43.65 51.49 6.35
C GLY A 225 43.17 50.51 7.42
N LEU A 226 44.12 49.82 8.05
CA LEU A 226 43.87 49.04 9.26
C LEU A 226 43.85 50.04 10.44
N ASP A 227 42.67 50.50 10.83
CA ASP A 227 42.47 51.12 12.15
C ASP A 227 42.57 50.07 13.27
#